data_AF-A0A1A8RKI1-F1
#
_entry.id   AF-A0A1A8RKI1-F1
#
_cell.length_a   1.000
_cell.length_b   1.000
_cell.length_c   1.000
_cell.angle_alpha   90.00
_cell.angle_beta   90.00
_cell.angle_gamma   90.00
#
_symmetry.space_group_name_H-M   'P 1'
#
loop_
_entity.id
_entity.type
_entity.pdbx_description
1 polymer ?
#
loop_
_entity_poly.entity_id
_entity_poly.type
_entity_poly.pdbx_seq_one_letter_code
_entity_poly.pdbx_strand_id
1 'polypeptide(L)'
;AFVLKSFAQSRAFIFIDPEELCAAKSWLIRHQRDDGSFPAMGRILNKDLQGGIHGKISLTAYVVAALLETGMTTEEEKVAVAKAKGFLESNTYSADDPYTTALSAYALALLRSP
;
A
#
# COMPACT_ATOMS: atom_id res chain seq x y z
N ALA A 1 -5.25 4.59 -1.12
CA ALA A 1 -3.91 4.61 -0.51
C ALA A 1 -3.36 6.02 -0.34
N PHE A 2 -3.23 6.82 -1.42
CA PHE A 2 -2.70 8.20 -1.31
C PHE A 2 -3.47 9.05 -0.28
N VAL A 3 -4.79 9.11 -0.40
CA VAL A 3 -5.66 9.84 0.55
C VAL A 3 -5.47 9.36 1.99
N LEU A 4 -5.42 8.03 2.19
CA LEU A 4 -5.19 7.43 3.52
C LEU A 4 -3.86 7.90 4.13
N LYS A 5 -2.78 7.90 3.33
CA LYS A 5 -1.46 8.38 3.76
C LYS A 5 -1.50 9.87 4.10
N SER A 6 -2.07 10.70 3.23
CA SER A 6 -2.19 12.15 3.45
C SER A 6 -3.00 12.47 4.71
N PHE A 7 -4.09 11.75 4.97
CA PHE A 7 -4.90 11.91 6.18
C PHE A 7 -4.16 11.46 7.44
N ALA A 8 -3.45 10.33 7.39
CA ALA A 8 -2.64 9.90 8.52
C ALA A 8 -1.51 10.87 8.86
N GLN A 9 -0.86 11.47 7.86
CA GLN A 9 0.15 12.50 8.07
C GLN A 9 -0.46 13.80 8.62
N SER A 10 -1.67 14.16 8.15
CA SER A 10 -2.39 15.36 8.58
C SER A 10 -2.90 15.28 10.03
N ARG A 11 -3.06 14.08 10.61
CA ARG A 11 -3.48 13.90 12.01
C ARG A 11 -2.59 14.61 13.04
N ALA A 12 -1.35 14.91 12.69
CA ALA A 12 -0.45 15.66 13.56
C ALA A 12 -0.80 17.16 13.65
N PHE A 13 -1.57 17.68 12.69
CA PHE A 13 -1.84 19.11 12.54
C PHE A 13 -3.33 19.46 12.63
N ILE A 14 -4.21 18.55 12.19
CA ILE A 14 -5.66 18.73 12.20
C ILE A 14 -6.35 17.45 12.70
N PHE A 15 -7.53 17.61 13.30
CA PHE A 15 -8.35 16.48 13.67
C PHE A 15 -8.88 15.77 12.42
N ILE A 16 -8.64 14.46 12.35
CA ILE A 16 -9.18 13.56 11.32
C ILE A 16 -9.91 12.46 12.06
N ASP A 17 -11.14 12.18 11.63
CA ASP A 17 -11.95 11.13 12.21
C ASP A 17 -11.26 9.75 12.06
N PRO A 18 -11.00 9.02 13.16
CA PRO A 18 -10.47 7.67 13.09
C PRO A 18 -11.35 6.68 12.30
N GLU A 19 -12.67 6.89 12.27
CA GLU A 19 -13.60 6.04 11.52
C GLU A 19 -13.40 6.17 10.01
N GLU A 20 -13.14 7.38 9.51
CA GLU A 20 -12.82 7.62 8.09
C GLU A 20 -11.54 6.90 7.67
N LEU A 21 -10.52 6.91 8.54
CA LEU A 21 -9.29 6.17 8.32
C LEU A 21 -9.53 4.65 8.32
N CYS A 22 -10.32 4.17 9.28
CA CYS A 22 -10.68 2.75 9.38
C CYS A 22 -11.47 2.28 8.14
N ALA A 23 -12.41 3.09 7.66
CA ALA A 23 -13.18 2.83 6.46
C ALA A 23 -12.29 2.77 5.21
N ALA A 24 -11.35 3.70 5.08
CA ALA A 24 -10.39 3.71 3.98
C ALA A 24 -9.44 2.50 4.00
N LYS A 25 -8.96 2.07 5.18
CA LYS A 25 -8.15 0.84 5.34
C LYS A 25 -8.96 -0.40 4.98
N SER A 26 -10.17 -0.52 5.52
CA SER A 26 -11.08 -1.64 5.25
C SER A 26 -11.41 -1.74 3.77
N TRP A 27 -11.62 -0.60 3.09
CA TRP A 27 -11.85 -0.57 1.65
C TRP A 27 -10.65 -1.12 0.89
N LEU A 28 -9.42 -0.74 1.25
CA LEU A 28 -8.22 -1.28 0.60
C LEU A 28 -8.11 -2.79 0.79
N ILE A 29 -8.24 -3.29 2.03
CA ILE A 29 -8.11 -4.71 2.36
C ILE A 29 -9.14 -5.56 1.63
N ARG A 30 -10.40 -5.11 1.53
CA ARG A 30 -11.45 -5.80 0.78
C ARG A 30 -11.16 -5.96 -0.71
N HIS A 31 -10.28 -5.12 -1.26
CA HIS A 31 -9.89 -5.18 -2.67
C HIS A 31 -8.52 -5.84 -2.87
N GLN A 32 -7.91 -6.41 -1.83
CA GLN A 32 -6.73 -7.25 -1.97
C GLN A 32 -7.12 -8.56 -2.69
N ARG A 33 -6.29 -9.01 -3.61
CA ARG A 33 -6.46 -10.30 -4.29
C ARG A 33 -5.92 -11.44 -3.43
N ASP A 34 -6.32 -12.66 -3.78
CA ASP A 34 -5.86 -13.88 -3.10
C ASP A 34 -4.35 -14.09 -3.19
N ASP A 35 -3.73 -13.58 -4.26
CA ASP A 35 -2.27 -13.57 -4.45
C ASP A 35 -1.54 -12.55 -3.56
N GLY A 36 -2.28 -11.74 -2.78
CA GLY A 36 -1.74 -10.69 -1.92
C GLY A 36 -1.55 -9.34 -2.59
N SER A 37 -1.75 -9.23 -3.91
CA SER A 37 -1.58 -7.98 -4.65
C SER A 37 -2.78 -7.04 -4.54
N PHE A 38 -2.52 -5.74 -4.66
CA PHE A 38 -3.56 -4.71 -4.78
C PHE A 38 -3.69 -4.26 -6.24
N PRO A 39 -4.84 -4.51 -6.90
CA PRO A 39 -5.06 -4.08 -8.28
C PRO A 39 -5.45 -2.61 -8.34
N ALA A 40 -5.14 -1.95 -9.45
CA ALA A 40 -5.66 -0.62 -9.73
C ALA A 40 -7.18 -0.72 -9.97
N MET A 41 -7.97 -0.02 -9.16
CA MET A 41 -9.42 0.02 -9.27
C MET A 41 -9.85 1.29 -10.01
N GLY A 42 -10.68 1.12 -11.05
CA GLY A 42 -11.23 2.23 -11.84
C GLY A 42 -10.46 2.58 -13.12
N ARG A 43 -10.95 3.58 -13.86
CA ARG A 43 -10.32 4.07 -15.08
C ARG A 43 -9.18 5.00 -14.69
N ILE A 44 -7.95 4.64 -15.03
CA ILE A 44 -6.78 5.50 -14.84
C ILE A 44 -6.93 6.66 -15.84
N LEU A 45 -7.43 7.81 -15.35
CA LEU A 45 -7.68 8.99 -16.17
C LEU A 45 -6.39 9.69 -16.55
N ASN A 46 -5.32 9.53 -15.76
CA ASN A 46 -4.01 10.12 -16.04
C ASN A 46 -2.91 9.26 -15.43
N LYS A 47 -2.00 8.73 -16.26
CA LYS A 47 -0.91 7.85 -15.84
C LYS A 47 0.20 8.62 -15.11
N ASP A 48 0.32 9.92 -15.35
CA ASP A 48 1.30 10.78 -14.68
C ASP A 48 0.89 11.06 -13.23
N LEU A 49 -0.43 11.08 -12.94
CA LEU A 49 -0.98 11.20 -11.58
C LEU A 49 -0.78 9.93 -10.73
N GLN A 50 -0.47 8.79 -11.35
CA GLN A 50 -0.02 7.59 -10.62
C GLN A 50 1.43 7.72 -10.13
N GLY A 51 2.16 8.76 -10.53
CA GLY A 51 3.50 9.05 -10.04
C GLY A 51 4.51 7.95 -10.38
N GLY A 52 4.42 7.33 -11.56
CA GLY A 52 5.34 6.26 -11.98
C GLY A 52 5.06 4.89 -11.38
N ILE A 53 3.94 4.70 -10.65
CA ILE A 53 3.50 3.38 -10.18
C ILE A 53 2.98 2.58 -11.39
N HIS A 54 3.89 1.92 -12.09
CA HIS A 54 3.58 1.04 -13.19
C HIS A 54 3.50 -0.41 -12.70
N GLY A 55 2.30 -0.98 -12.77
CA GLY A 55 2.09 -2.40 -12.50
C GLY A 55 1.66 -2.74 -11.06
N LYS A 56 1.35 -4.03 -10.88
CA LYS A 56 0.76 -4.55 -9.64
C LYS A 56 1.73 -4.50 -8.47
N ILE A 57 3.04 -4.61 -8.73
CA ILE A 57 4.09 -4.67 -7.71
C ILE A 57 4.24 -3.32 -7.02
N SER A 58 4.47 -2.25 -7.79
CA SER A 58 4.62 -0.88 -7.25
C SER A 58 3.36 -0.42 -6.52
N LEU A 59 2.17 -0.75 -7.04
CA LEU A 59 0.91 -0.38 -6.37
C LEU A 59 0.75 -1.12 -5.05
N THR A 60 1.09 -2.41 -5.02
CA THR A 60 1.06 -3.22 -3.79
C THR A 60 2.05 -2.67 -2.76
N ALA A 61 3.28 -2.36 -3.18
CA ALA A 61 4.30 -1.76 -2.31
C ALA A 61 3.82 -0.42 -1.73
N TYR A 62 3.23 0.44 -2.56
CA TYR A 62 2.68 1.73 -2.13
C TYR A 62 1.55 1.58 -1.10
N VAL A 63 0.60 0.67 -1.35
CA VAL A 63 -0.52 0.41 -0.45
C VAL A 63 -0.01 -0.12 0.90
N VAL A 64 0.93 -1.05 0.89
CA VAL A 64 1.54 -1.62 2.10
C VAL A 64 2.26 -0.55 2.91
N ALA A 65 3.09 0.27 2.26
CA ALA A 65 3.78 1.38 2.93
C ALA A 65 2.78 2.35 3.57
N ALA A 66 1.70 2.71 2.87
CA ALA A 66 0.65 3.55 3.43
C ALA A 66 -0.02 2.90 4.64
N LEU A 67 -0.39 1.62 4.57
CA LEU A 67 -1.00 0.90 5.70
C LEU A 67 -0.09 0.89 6.93
N LEU A 68 1.20 0.63 6.75
CA LEU A 68 2.20 0.64 7.83
C LEU A 68 2.37 2.02 8.45
N GLU A 69 2.49 3.06 7.63
CA GLU A 69 2.61 4.45 8.09
C GLU A 69 1.36 4.91 8.86
N THR A 70 0.18 4.40 8.51
CA THR A 70 -1.07 4.71 9.22
C THR A 70 -1.31 3.88 10.49
N GLY A 71 -0.42 2.94 10.79
CA GLY A 71 -0.54 1.98 11.88
C GLY A 71 -1.54 0.86 11.62
N MET A 72 -1.33 -0.30 12.25
CA MET A 72 -2.24 -1.45 12.19
C MET A 72 -2.88 -1.66 13.55
N THR A 73 -4.20 -1.63 13.58
CA THR A 73 -5.02 -1.81 14.78
C THR A 73 -5.80 -3.11 14.77
N THR A 74 -6.05 -3.72 13.61
CA THR A 74 -6.84 -4.95 13.49
C THR A 74 -6.00 -6.15 13.03
N GLU A 75 -6.44 -7.36 13.35
CA GLU A 75 -5.80 -8.60 12.87
C GLU A 75 -5.96 -8.76 11.35
N GLU A 76 -7.07 -8.27 10.79
CA GLU A 76 -7.32 -8.28 9.34
C GLU A 76 -6.27 -7.46 8.58
N GLU A 77 -5.88 -6.30 9.10
CA GLU A 77 -4.81 -5.47 8.55
C GLU A 77 -3.45 -6.19 8.56
N LYS A 78 -3.14 -6.89 9.66
CA LYS A 78 -1.90 -7.66 9.79
C LYS A 78 -1.85 -8.82 8.79
N VAL A 79 -2.94 -9.57 8.64
CA VAL A 79 -3.06 -10.66 7.67
C VAL A 79 -2.93 -10.13 6.25
N ALA A 80 -3.61 -9.02 5.93
CA ALA A 80 -3.54 -8.40 4.61
C ALA A 80 -2.10 -7.99 4.27
N VAL A 81 -1.39 -7.36 5.20
CA VAL A 81 -0.01 -6.97 4.98
C VAL A 81 0.95 -8.15 4.93
N ALA A 82 0.74 -9.22 5.70
CA ALA A 82 1.53 -10.44 5.58
C ALA A 82 1.39 -11.09 4.19
N LYS A 83 0.17 -11.13 3.63
CA LYS A 83 -0.06 -11.60 2.25
C LYS A 83 0.64 -10.72 1.22
N ALA A 84 0.52 -9.40 1.37
CA ALA A 84 1.15 -8.46 0.45
C ALA A 84 2.69 -8.51 0.54
N LYS A 85 3.24 -8.75 1.73
CA LYS A 85 4.66 -9.01 1.93
C LYS A 85 5.12 -10.23 1.14
N GLY A 86 4.43 -11.37 1.26
CA GLY A 86 4.79 -12.59 0.51
C GLY A 86 4.72 -12.37 -1.01
N PHE A 87 3.72 -11.61 -1.47
CA PHE A 87 3.63 -11.20 -2.88
C PHE A 87 4.84 -10.36 -3.31
N LEU A 88 5.20 -9.33 -2.53
CA LEU A 88 6.32 -8.46 -2.84
C LEU A 88 7.63 -9.27 -2.87
N GLU A 89 7.94 -10.05 -1.84
CA GLU A 89 9.15 -10.87 -1.77
C GLU A 89 9.31 -11.82 -2.97
N SER A 90 8.20 -12.41 -3.43
CA SER A 90 8.21 -13.32 -4.58
C SER A 90 8.39 -12.59 -5.92
N ASN A 91 8.10 -11.30 -5.98
CA ASN A 91 8.07 -10.50 -7.22
C ASN A 91 9.14 -9.38 -7.25
N THR A 92 9.91 -9.16 -6.17
CA THR A 92 10.96 -8.12 -6.11
C THR A 92 12.00 -8.28 -7.21
N TYR A 93 12.36 -9.53 -7.56
CA TYR A 93 13.33 -9.83 -8.63
C TYR A 93 12.75 -9.70 -10.04
N SER A 94 11.43 -9.53 -10.17
CA SER A 94 10.74 -9.33 -11.44
C SER A 94 10.43 -7.87 -11.72
N ALA A 95 10.87 -6.95 -10.86
CA ALA A 95 10.72 -5.52 -11.06
C ALA A 95 11.72 -5.02 -12.11
N ASP A 96 11.20 -4.72 -13.31
CA ASP A 96 12.00 -4.29 -14.47
C ASP A 96 12.37 -2.80 -14.41
N ASP A 97 11.79 -2.03 -13.49
CA ASP A 97 12.00 -0.60 -13.35
C ASP A 97 12.59 -0.19 -11.97
N PRO A 98 13.56 0.75 -11.93
CA PRO A 98 14.21 1.16 -10.69
C PRO A 98 13.26 1.74 -9.63
N TYR A 99 12.15 2.33 -10.06
CA TYR A 99 11.18 2.97 -9.16
C TYR A 99 10.38 1.91 -8.38
N THR A 100 9.89 0.88 -9.06
CA THR A 100 9.23 -0.28 -8.44
C THR A 100 10.17 -0.99 -7.48
N THR A 101 11.44 -1.15 -7.83
CA THR A 101 12.45 -1.76 -6.96
C THR A 101 12.69 -0.93 -5.70
N ALA A 102 12.91 0.38 -5.84
CA ALA A 102 13.11 1.27 -4.69
C ALA A 102 11.88 1.31 -3.77
N LEU A 103 10.68 1.35 -4.34
CA LEU A 103 9.43 1.38 -3.58
C LEU A 103 9.16 0.06 -2.86
N SER A 104 9.44 -1.07 -3.51
CA SER A 104 9.34 -2.40 -2.91
C SER A 104 10.34 -2.57 -1.77
N ALA A 105 11.59 -2.15 -1.97
CA ALA A 105 12.62 -2.15 -0.93
C ALA A 105 12.21 -1.26 0.26
N TYR A 106 11.64 -0.08 0.00
CA TYR A 106 11.13 0.80 1.05
C TYR A 106 9.99 0.14 1.86
N ALA A 107 9.02 -0.47 1.17
CA ALA A 107 7.93 -1.18 1.83
C ALA A 107 8.44 -2.38 2.65
N LEU A 108 9.39 -3.16 2.13
CA LEU A 108 10.01 -4.28 2.84
C LEU A 108 10.85 -3.83 4.04
N ALA A 109 11.55 -2.70 3.94
CA ALA A 109 12.28 -2.10 5.05
C ALA A 109 11.34 -1.65 6.18
N LEU A 110 10.20 -1.04 5.83
CA LEU A 110 9.14 -0.71 6.81
C LEU A 110 8.56 -1.98 7.47
N LEU A 111 8.50 -3.09 6.73
CA LEU A 111 8.07 -4.39 7.24
C LEU A 111 9.11 -5.11 8.09
N ARG A 112 10.33 -4.56 8.22
CA ARG A 112 11.49 -5.24 8.82
C ARG A 112 11.73 -6.63 8.23
N SER A 113 11.54 -6.78 6.93
CA SER A 113 11.96 -8.00 6.24
C SER A 113 13.46 -7.98 5.99
N PRO A 114 14.17 -9.12 6.16
CA PRO A 114 15.60 -9.21 5.85
C PRO A 114 15.89 -9.04 4.35
#